data_AF-A0A8X6X0Q7-F1
#
_entry.id   AF-A0A8X6X0Q7-F1
#
_cell.length_a   1.000
_cell.length_b   1.000
_cell.length_c   1.000
_cell.angle_alpha   90.00
_cell.angle_beta   90.00
_cell.angle_gamma   90.00
#
_symmetry.space_group_name_H-M   'P 1'
#
loop_
_entity.id
_entity.type
_entity.pdbx_description
1 polymer ?
#
loop_
_entity_poly.entity_id
_entity_poly.type
_entity_poly.pdbx_seq_one_letter_code
_entity_poly.pdbx_strand_id
1 'polypeptide(L)'
;MSEDLSKFKKKHTAVRSSLTKLINRIEGKINNENEPVDQFEAFLEQLNDKESNLSLLNTLIEDRLSVNTITEDMETSEEIKEIMFWKTKLSSKIRRINSDFIQALYVDDFLCGNVSVQAALTTCIESKQILEDASMDLRKMEDKLFRAKSKILLQAAGRLFDPVGFIGPYTIRIKRLIQEIWCLGLGWDDKLPKQLEVSWNKWCNEIHYLSEINILRYNFQNSLPSNATTIQLHCFSDASKKAHGTVAYLRIVDDGNIISSFVASKGRVAPLKTLSIPRLELMGAFLSARLRDKIATALTLPVSRFYWTDSSITYYWIKEDSY
;
A
#
# COMPACT_ATOMS: atom_id res chain seq x y z
N MET A 1 41.52 22.95 -21.28
CA MET A 1 41.11 22.51 -19.93
C MET A 1 40.55 23.64 -19.07
N SER A 2 41.18 24.83 -18.96
CA SER A 2 40.66 25.91 -18.10
C SER A 2 39.40 26.62 -18.64
N GLU A 3 39.22 26.68 -19.96
CA GLU A 3 38.12 27.39 -20.61
C GLU A 3 36.75 26.72 -20.40
N ASP A 4 36.72 25.39 -20.41
CA ASP A 4 35.52 24.59 -20.14
C ASP A 4 35.09 24.64 -18.67
N LEU A 5 36.04 24.61 -17.73
CA LEU A 5 35.74 24.70 -16.29
C LEU A 5 35.09 26.05 -15.93
N SER A 6 35.61 27.15 -16.49
CA SER A 6 35.02 28.49 -16.41
C SER A 6 33.56 28.51 -16.90
N LYS A 7 33.28 27.80 -17.99
CA LYS A 7 31.94 27.71 -18.58
C LYS A 7 30.96 26.93 -17.69
N PHE A 8 31.39 25.82 -17.09
CA PHE A 8 30.56 25.05 -16.15
C PHE A 8 30.30 25.83 -14.86
N LYS A 9 31.31 26.50 -14.28
CA LYS A 9 31.12 27.37 -13.10
C LYS A 9 30.12 28.50 -13.38
N LYS A 10 30.20 29.17 -14.54
CA LYS A 10 29.21 30.19 -14.93
C LYS A 10 27.79 29.63 -15.07
N LYS A 11 27.64 28.43 -15.63
CA LYS A 11 26.33 27.75 -15.70
C LYS A 11 25.81 27.38 -14.32
N HIS A 12 26.67 26.91 -13.43
CA HIS A 12 26.33 26.59 -12.04
C HIS A 12 25.77 27.82 -11.31
N THR A 13 26.48 28.96 -11.37
CA THR A 13 26.01 30.22 -10.77
C THR A 13 24.68 30.70 -11.35
N ALA A 14 24.45 30.52 -12.66
CA ALA A 14 23.18 30.87 -13.30
C ALA A 14 22.01 29.99 -12.80
N VAL A 15 22.24 28.69 -12.63
CA VAL A 15 21.24 27.76 -12.07
C VAL A 15 20.94 28.11 -10.61
N ARG A 16 21.96 28.44 -9.81
CA ARG A 16 21.81 28.92 -8.42
C ARG A 16 20.95 30.19 -8.35
N SER A 17 21.23 31.21 -9.16
CA SER A 17 20.42 32.44 -9.21
C SER A 17 18.97 32.16 -9.60
N SER A 18 18.75 31.24 -10.54
CA SER A 18 17.40 30.81 -10.92
C SER A 18 16.68 30.06 -9.80
N LEU A 19 17.40 29.26 -9.02
CA LEU A 19 16.87 28.52 -7.87
C LEU A 19 16.44 29.48 -6.76
N THR A 20 17.28 30.46 -6.40
CA THR A 20 16.93 31.48 -5.40
C THR A 20 15.67 32.25 -5.78
N LYS A 21 15.50 32.60 -7.07
CA LYS A 21 14.27 33.24 -7.56
C LYS A 21 13.04 32.35 -7.44
N LEU A 22 13.19 31.05 -7.68
CA LEU A 22 12.10 30.07 -7.53
C LEU A 22 11.70 29.91 -6.07
N ILE A 23 12.69 29.80 -5.17
CA ILE A 23 12.47 29.74 -3.71
C ILE A 23 11.71 30.96 -3.21
N ASN A 24 12.10 32.17 -3.60
CA ASN A 24 11.39 33.39 -3.20
C ASN A 24 9.92 33.41 -3.69
N ARG A 25 9.63 32.83 -4.87
CA ARG A 25 8.25 32.70 -5.36
C ARG A 25 7.47 31.67 -4.54
N ILE A 26 8.10 30.56 -4.16
CA ILE A 26 7.50 29.54 -3.29
C ILE A 26 7.21 30.14 -1.92
N GLU A 27 8.16 30.87 -1.32
CA GLU A 27 8.01 31.57 -0.05
C GLU A 27 6.80 32.50 -0.03
N GLY A 28 6.62 33.31 -1.08
CA GLY A 28 5.49 34.23 -1.19
C GLY A 28 4.13 33.54 -1.28
N LYS A 29 4.07 32.28 -1.73
CA LYS A 29 2.82 31.56 -1.99
C LYS A 29 2.50 30.46 -0.98
N ILE A 30 3.49 29.93 -0.27
CA ILE A 30 3.32 28.73 0.58
C ILE A 30 2.37 28.95 1.77
N ASN A 31 2.25 30.19 2.23
CA ASN A 31 1.34 30.58 3.31
C ASN A 31 -0.06 30.96 2.81
N ASN A 32 -0.27 31.11 1.50
CA ASN A 32 -1.59 31.35 0.94
C ASN A 32 -2.43 30.05 1.00
N GLU A 33 -3.68 30.15 1.40
CA GLU A 33 -4.60 29.01 1.53
C GLU A 33 -5.46 28.81 0.27
N ASN A 34 -5.56 29.84 -0.59
CA ASN A 34 -6.39 29.81 -1.81
C ASN A 34 -5.61 29.43 -3.08
N GLU A 35 -4.35 29.02 -2.95
CA GLU A 35 -3.51 28.68 -4.11
C GLU A 35 -3.80 27.23 -4.56
N PRO A 36 -4.04 26.97 -5.87
CA PRO A 36 -4.39 25.64 -6.35
C PRO A 36 -3.21 24.65 -6.27
N VAL A 37 -3.51 23.38 -6.02
CA VAL A 37 -2.52 22.29 -5.85
C VAL A 37 -1.60 22.16 -7.06
N ASP A 38 -2.16 22.27 -8.27
CA ASP A 38 -1.42 22.20 -9.54
C ASP A 38 -0.23 23.19 -9.60
N GLN A 39 -0.35 24.35 -8.96
CA GLN A 39 0.75 25.32 -8.91
C GLN A 39 1.89 24.85 -8.00
N PHE A 40 1.58 24.19 -6.88
CA PHE A 40 2.60 23.63 -6.00
C PHE A 40 3.28 22.41 -6.60
N GLU A 41 2.55 21.59 -7.36
CA GLU A 41 3.12 20.48 -8.15
C GLU A 41 4.05 20.99 -9.25
N ALA A 42 3.65 22.03 -9.97
CA ALA A 42 4.52 22.68 -10.96
C ALA A 42 5.80 23.25 -10.34
N PHE A 43 5.75 23.80 -9.12
CA PHE A 43 6.96 24.23 -8.41
C PHE A 43 7.85 23.05 -7.99
N LEU A 44 7.25 21.91 -7.63
CA LEU A 44 7.99 20.70 -7.28
C LEU A 44 8.74 20.12 -8.49
N GLU A 45 8.10 20.10 -9.66
CA GLU A 45 8.71 19.68 -10.92
C GLU A 45 9.89 20.59 -11.30
N GLN A 46 9.70 21.92 -11.22
CA GLN A 46 10.78 22.87 -11.46
C GLN A 46 11.96 22.70 -10.49
N LEU A 47 11.70 22.36 -9.22
CA LEU A 47 12.77 22.06 -8.25
C LEU A 47 13.53 20.77 -8.60
N ASN A 48 12.83 19.72 -9.06
CA ASN A 48 13.46 18.47 -9.50
C ASN A 48 14.40 18.68 -10.69
N ASP A 49 13.98 19.52 -11.65
CA ASP A 49 14.81 19.87 -12.80
C ASP A 49 16.07 20.63 -12.39
N LYS A 50 15.97 21.54 -11.41
CA LYS A 50 17.13 22.29 -10.90
C LYS A 50 18.08 21.39 -10.13
N GLU A 51 17.58 20.46 -9.31
CA GLU A 51 18.38 19.46 -8.60
C GLU A 51 19.17 18.58 -9.57
N SER A 52 18.50 18.07 -10.61
CA SER A 52 19.13 17.22 -11.63
C SER A 52 20.21 17.96 -12.41
N ASN A 53 19.94 19.23 -12.76
CA ASN A 53 20.92 20.09 -13.45
C ASN A 53 22.14 20.42 -12.56
N LEU A 54 21.92 20.76 -11.29
CA LEU A 54 23.01 21.04 -10.35
C LEU A 54 23.86 19.80 -10.07
N SER A 55 23.23 18.65 -9.85
CA SER A 55 23.94 17.38 -9.67
C SER A 55 24.80 17.04 -10.88
N LEU A 56 24.29 17.20 -12.11
CA LEU A 56 25.06 16.96 -13.33
C LEU A 56 26.23 17.94 -13.49
N LEU A 57 25.99 19.23 -13.24
CA LEU A 57 27.03 20.26 -13.28
C LEU A 57 28.12 20.00 -12.24
N ASN A 58 27.76 19.55 -11.04
CA ASN A 58 28.71 19.22 -9.98
C ASN A 58 29.59 18.04 -10.35
N THR A 59 29.03 16.94 -10.87
CA THR A 59 29.85 15.83 -11.37
C THR A 59 30.81 16.28 -12.48
N LEU A 60 30.35 17.11 -13.41
CA LEU A 60 31.18 17.65 -14.51
C LEU A 60 32.27 18.64 -14.06
N ILE A 61 32.10 19.24 -12.88
CA ILE A 61 33.04 20.16 -12.24
C ILE A 61 34.04 19.36 -11.38
N GLU A 62 33.57 18.43 -10.55
CA GLU A 62 34.35 17.50 -9.72
C GLU A 62 35.31 16.65 -10.58
N ASP A 63 34.85 16.11 -11.70
CA ASP A 63 35.68 15.32 -12.64
C ASP A 63 36.85 16.11 -13.26
N ARG A 64 36.85 17.44 -13.12
CA ARG A 64 37.83 18.35 -13.74
C ARG A 64 38.61 19.20 -12.74
N LEU A 65 38.32 19.11 -11.44
CA LEU A 65 39.07 19.76 -10.38
C LEU A 65 40.12 18.79 -9.82
N SER A 66 41.33 19.27 -9.55
CA SER A 66 42.29 18.52 -8.74
C SER A 66 41.85 18.57 -7.27
N VAL A 67 42.01 17.45 -6.56
CA VAL A 67 41.56 17.01 -5.21
C VAL A 67 41.55 18.02 -4.03
N ASN A 68 41.83 19.31 -4.20
CA ASN A 68 41.95 20.26 -3.09
C ASN A 68 41.00 21.46 -3.21
N THR A 69 39.74 21.32 -2.81
CA THR A 69 38.95 22.42 -2.23
C THR A 69 37.71 21.89 -1.46
N ILE A 70 37.90 21.53 -0.19
CA ILE A 70 36.82 21.17 0.78
C ILE A 70 35.71 22.24 0.82
N THR A 71 36.03 23.49 0.48
CA THR A 71 35.09 24.62 0.43
C THR A 71 34.03 24.49 -0.67
N GLU A 72 34.37 23.91 -1.83
CA GLU A 72 33.40 23.75 -2.93
C GLU A 72 32.39 22.62 -2.61
N ASP A 73 32.82 21.55 -1.94
CA ASP A 73 31.96 20.47 -1.42
C ASP A 73 31.00 20.94 -0.31
N MET A 74 31.39 21.94 0.47
CA MET A 74 30.53 22.53 1.49
C MET A 74 29.39 23.36 0.86
N GLU A 75 29.70 24.17 -0.17
CA GLU A 75 28.70 24.98 -0.87
C GLU A 75 27.67 24.12 -1.62
N THR A 76 28.10 23.03 -2.27
CA THR A 76 27.18 22.10 -2.96
C THR A 76 26.27 21.37 -1.98
N SER A 77 26.79 21.01 -0.80
CA SER A 77 26.00 20.40 0.28
C SER A 77 24.91 21.35 0.80
N GLU A 78 25.18 22.65 0.92
CA GLU A 78 24.21 23.64 1.38
C GLU A 78 23.08 23.87 0.36
N GLU A 79 23.39 23.97 -0.93
CA GLU A 79 22.39 24.16 -1.98
C GLU A 79 21.44 22.96 -2.09
N ILE A 80 21.97 21.74 -2.02
CA ILE A 80 21.16 20.52 -2.05
C ILE A 80 20.30 20.41 -0.79
N LYS A 81 20.82 20.80 0.39
CA LYS A 81 20.04 20.87 1.62
C LYS A 81 18.88 21.87 1.51
N GLU A 82 19.08 23.02 0.87
CA GLU A 82 18.05 24.03 0.66
C GLU A 82 16.95 23.52 -0.28
N ILE A 83 17.30 22.82 -1.38
CA ILE A 83 16.33 22.16 -2.27
C ILE A 83 15.53 21.11 -1.48
N MET A 84 16.21 20.24 -0.72
CA MET A 84 15.53 19.21 0.07
C MET A 84 14.58 19.82 1.10
N PHE A 85 14.96 20.92 1.75
CA PHE A 85 14.11 21.65 2.67
C PHE A 85 12.82 22.14 1.99
N TRP A 86 12.94 22.80 0.83
CA TRP A 86 11.77 23.31 0.10
C TRP A 86 10.89 22.22 -0.49
N LYS A 87 11.47 21.14 -1.03
CA LYS A 87 10.71 19.96 -1.48
C LYS A 87 9.90 19.37 -0.32
N THR A 88 10.51 19.27 0.87
CA THR A 88 9.83 18.75 2.07
C THR A 88 8.69 19.67 2.51
N LYS A 89 8.91 20.99 2.48
CA LYS A 89 7.91 21.98 2.89
C LYS A 89 6.72 22.05 1.90
N LEU A 90 6.99 22.01 0.59
CA LEU A 90 5.97 21.95 -0.46
C LEU A 90 5.18 20.65 -0.41
N SER A 91 5.87 19.51 -0.31
CA SER A 91 5.21 18.20 -0.17
C SER A 91 4.32 18.16 1.08
N SER A 92 4.74 18.82 2.17
CA SER A 92 3.94 18.94 3.38
C SER A 92 2.72 19.85 3.21
N LYS A 93 2.82 20.94 2.44
CA LYS A 93 1.70 21.84 2.12
C LYS A 93 0.70 21.16 1.18
N ILE A 94 1.17 20.50 0.12
CA ILE A 94 0.35 19.66 -0.77
C ILE A 94 -0.34 18.57 0.06
N ARG A 95 0.38 17.90 0.96
CA ARG A 95 -0.20 16.91 1.89
C ARG A 95 -1.27 17.50 2.82
N ARG A 96 -1.14 18.75 3.26
CA ARG A 96 -2.17 19.43 4.09
C ARG A 96 -3.41 19.76 3.27
N ILE A 97 -3.25 20.26 2.05
CA ILE A 97 -4.38 20.56 1.16
C ILE A 97 -5.09 19.25 0.75
N ASN A 98 -4.32 18.20 0.46
CA ASN A 98 -4.87 16.87 0.19
C ASN A 98 -5.32 16.13 1.47
N SER A 99 -5.03 16.63 2.67
CA SER A 99 -5.47 16.03 3.93
C SER A 99 -6.97 16.14 4.12
N ASP A 100 -7.61 17.14 3.52
CA ASP A 100 -9.06 17.25 3.50
C ASP A 100 -9.71 16.17 2.61
N PHE A 101 -8.90 15.48 1.78
CA PHE A 101 -9.34 14.42 0.88
C PHE A 101 -9.28 13.01 1.52
N ILE A 102 -8.59 12.83 2.67
CA ILE A 102 -8.53 11.54 3.39
C ILE A 102 -9.06 11.71 4.83
N GLN A 103 -10.28 12.22 4.95
CA GLN A 103 -11.11 12.01 6.15
C GLN A 103 -11.92 10.72 5.96
N ALA A 104 -11.38 9.58 6.41
CA ALA A 104 -12.15 8.48 6.98
C ALA A 104 -11.23 7.29 7.30
N LEU A 105 -10.49 7.37 8.40
CA LEU A 105 -10.39 6.17 9.23
C LEU A 105 -11.79 6.02 9.84
N TYR A 106 -12.51 5.00 9.40
CA TYR A 106 -13.93 4.70 9.64
C TYR A 106 -14.43 5.17 11.02
N VAL A 107 -14.94 6.40 11.10
CA VAL A 107 -15.49 7.00 12.34
C VAL A 107 -16.57 6.08 12.92
N ASP A 108 -17.38 5.47 12.04
CA ASP A 108 -18.43 4.55 12.45
C ASP A 108 -17.88 3.26 13.07
N ASP A 109 -16.70 2.76 12.71
CA ASP A 109 -16.13 1.55 13.33
C ASP A 109 -15.71 1.83 14.78
N PHE A 110 -15.18 3.03 15.05
CA PHE A 110 -14.88 3.47 16.41
C PHE A 110 -16.14 3.76 17.21
N LEU A 111 -17.17 4.35 16.59
CA LEU A 111 -18.45 4.64 17.24
C LEU A 111 -19.26 3.38 17.52
N CYS A 112 -19.29 2.41 16.61
CA CYS A 112 -20.00 1.14 16.79
C CYS A 112 -19.27 0.21 17.78
N GLY A 113 -17.94 0.32 17.89
CA GLY A 113 -17.13 -0.46 18.82
C GLY A 113 -17.07 0.09 20.25
N ASN A 114 -17.56 1.31 20.49
CA ASN A 114 -17.43 1.99 21.78
C ASN A 114 -18.77 2.50 22.32
N VAL A 115 -18.90 2.52 23.64
CA VAL A 115 -20.14 2.88 24.34
C VAL A 115 -20.45 4.38 24.27
N SER A 116 -19.48 5.22 23.89
CA SER A 116 -19.65 6.66 23.76
C SER A 116 -18.74 7.28 22.69
N VAL A 117 -19.12 8.46 22.20
CA VAL A 117 -18.33 9.24 21.23
C VAL A 117 -16.95 9.61 21.80
N GLN A 118 -16.87 9.90 23.10
CA GLN A 118 -15.59 10.18 23.76
C GLN A 118 -14.69 8.96 23.85
N ALA A 119 -15.24 7.78 24.16
CA ALA A 119 -14.48 6.54 24.16
C ALA A 119 -13.96 6.21 22.74
N ALA A 120 -14.83 6.36 21.73
CA ALA A 120 -14.46 6.21 20.31
C ALA A 120 -13.31 7.14 19.90
N LEU A 121 -13.38 8.42 20.32
CA LEU A 121 -12.32 9.41 20.06
C LEU A 121 -11.00 9.00 20.72
N THR A 122 -11.03 8.57 21.97
CA THR A 122 -9.84 8.08 22.68
C THR A 122 -9.23 6.87 21.96
N THR A 123 -10.02 5.86 21.60
CA THR A 123 -9.55 4.68 20.87
C THR A 123 -8.99 5.05 19.50
N CYS A 124 -9.59 6.03 18.81
CA CYS A 124 -9.08 6.53 17.53
C CYS A 124 -7.72 7.18 17.69
N ILE A 125 -7.53 8.02 18.72
CA ILE A 125 -6.27 8.69 19.01
C ILE A 125 -5.19 7.66 19.39
N GLU A 126 -5.51 6.71 20.26
CA GLU A 126 -4.59 5.63 20.66
C GLU A 126 -4.19 4.76 19.47
N SER A 127 -5.16 4.36 18.63
CA SER A 127 -4.90 3.56 17.42
C SER A 127 -4.02 4.33 16.44
N LYS A 128 -4.26 5.63 16.28
CA LYS A 128 -3.42 6.50 15.44
C LYS A 128 -2.00 6.60 16.00
N GLN A 129 -1.84 6.79 17.31
CA GLN A 129 -0.53 6.84 17.96
C GLN A 129 0.25 5.53 17.75
N ILE A 130 -0.40 4.38 17.95
CA ILE A 130 0.20 3.06 17.72
C ILE A 130 0.67 2.91 16.26
N LEU A 131 -0.15 3.34 15.30
CA LEU A 131 0.20 3.29 13.88
C LEU A 131 1.36 4.24 13.53
N GLU A 132 1.41 5.42 14.15
CA GLU A 132 2.50 6.38 13.98
C GLU A 132 3.81 5.86 14.58
N ASP A 133 3.76 5.31 15.80
CA ASP A 133 4.89 4.68 16.49
C ASP A 133 5.43 3.48 15.70
N ALA A 134 4.53 2.67 15.11
CA ALA A 134 4.88 1.56 14.22
C ALA A 134 5.39 2.02 12.84
N SER A 135 5.47 3.32 12.56
CA SER A 135 5.80 3.88 11.23
C SER A 135 4.88 3.37 10.11
N MET A 136 3.66 2.99 10.47
CA MET A 136 2.59 2.48 9.60
C MET A 136 1.64 3.59 9.13
N ASP A 137 2.22 4.68 8.61
CA ASP A 137 1.45 5.75 7.98
C ASP A 137 1.15 5.39 6.52
N LEU A 138 -0.11 5.06 6.21
CA LEU A 138 -0.58 4.73 4.86
C LEU A 138 -0.30 5.88 3.86
N ARG A 139 -0.24 7.13 4.34
CA ARG A 139 0.02 8.34 3.53
C ARG A 139 1.47 8.51 3.09
N LYS A 140 2.41 7.70 3.62
CA LYS A 140 3.83 7.66 3.21
C LYS A 140 4.10 6.62 2.12
N MET A 141 3.07 5.93 1.64
CA MET A 141 3.20 4.86 0.67
C MET A 141 3.61 5.45 -0.69
N GLU A 142 2.83 6.36 -1.26
CA GLU A 142 3.08 6.94 -2.60
C GLU A 142 4.49 7.55 -2.76
N ASP A 143 4.94 8.38 -1.80
CA ASP A 143 6.25 9.05 -1.86
C ASP A 143 7.47 8.10 -1.81
N LYS A 144 7.32 6.89 -1.27
CA LYS A 144 8.43 5.93 -1.03
C LYS A 144 8.42 4.71 -1.95
N LEU A 145 7.32 4.49 -2.69
CA LEU A 145 7.14 3.30 -3.53
C LEU A 145 8.11 3.22 -4.73
N PHE A 146 8.68 4.34 -5.17
CA PHE A 146 9.53 4.37 -6.37
C PHE A 146 10.99 3.90 -6.19
N ARG A 147 11.42 3.52 -4.99
CA ARG A 147 12.73 2.89 -4.77
C ARG A 147 12.58 1.38 -4.65
N ALA A 148 12.98 0.65 -5.68
CA ALA A 148 12.90 -0.81 -5.79
C ALA A 148 13.99 -1.54 -4.97
N LYS A 149 13.87 -1.50 -3.63
CA LYS A 149 14.72 -2.26 -2.69
C LYS A 149 13.90 -3.23 -1.85
N SER A 150 14.51 -4.36 -1.46
CA SER A 150 13.87 -5.40 -0.64
C SER A 150 13.23 -4.87 0.66
N LYS A 151 13.93 -3.99 1.39
CA LYS A 151 13.43 -3.35 2.61
C LYS A 151 12.15 -2.56 2.40
N ILE A 152 12.04 -1.84 1.28
CA ILE A 152 10.88 -0.98 1.00
C ILE A 152 9.64 -1.83 0.72
N LEU A 153 9.83 -2.96 0.02
CA LEU A 153 8.75 -3.90 -0.26
C LEU A 153 8.20 -4.53 1.02
N LEU A 154 9.07 -4.95 1.95
CA LEU A 154 8.65 -5.47 3.26
C LEU A 154 7.90 -4.42 4.09
N GLN A 155 8.37 -3.17 4.10
CA GLN A 155 7.67 -2.07 4.77
C GLN A 155 6.30 -1.80 4.16
N ALA A 156 6.19 -1.81 2.83
CA ALA A 156 4.93 -1.63 2.14
C ALA A 156 3.94 -2.77 2.44
N ALA A 157 4.41 -4.01 2.48
CA ALA A 157 3.58 -5.16 2.83
C ALA A 157 3.06 -5.08 4.27
N GLY A 158 3.91 -4.65 5.21
CA GLY A 158 3.53 -4.47 6.61
C GLY A 158 2.53 -3.34 6.84
N ARG A 159 2.52 -2.31 5.99
CA ARG A 159 1.58 -1.19 6.08
C ARG A 159 0.15 -1.54 5.69
N LEU A 160 -0.03 -2.53 4.82
CA LEU A 160 -1.36 -2.94 4.38
C LEU A 160 -2.05 -3.78 5.44
N PHE A 161 -3.04 -3.18 6.09
CA PHE A 161 -3.88 -3.85 7.08
C PHE A 161 -5.22 -4.26 6.45
N ASP A 162 -5.33 -5.53 6.10
CA ASP A 162 -6.55 -6.15 5.56
C ASP A 162 -6.91 -7.41 6.38
N PRO A 163 -7.50 -7.24 7.58
CA PRO A 163 -7.80 -8.36 8.47
C PRO A 163 -8.89 -9.27 7.91
N VAL A 164 -9.84 -8.71 7.15
CA VAL A 164 -11.00 -9.39 6.60
C VAL A 164 -10.71 -10.01 5.23
N GLY A 165 -9.77 -9.46 4.46
CA GLY A 165 -9.37 -10.00 3.16
C GLY A 165 -10.08 -9.35 1.97
N PHE A 166 -10.57 -8.11 2.08
CA PHE A 166 -11.26 -7.43 0.97
C PHE A 166 -10.32 -7.19 -0.22
N ILE A 167 -9.07 -6.82 0.06
CA ILE A 167 -8.02 -6.54 -0.94
C ILE A 167 -7.06 -7.74 -1.07
N GLY A 168 -7.53 -8.94 -0.73
CA GLY A 168 -6.80 -10.21 -0.85
C GLY A 168 -6.07 -10.40 -2.20
N PRO A 169 -6.73 -10.18 -3.36
CA PRO A 169 -6.10 -10.27 -4.68
C PRO A 169 -4.92 -9.30 -4.89
N TYR A 170 -4.97 -8.13 -4.25
CA TYR A 170 -3.89 -7.15 -4.30
C TYR A 170 -2.76 -7.51 -3.32
N THR A 171 -3.09 -7.91 -2.09
CA THR A 171 -2.10 -8.22 -1.04
C THR A 171 -1.35 -9.54 -1.28
N ILE A 172 -1.95 -10.51 -1.97
CA ILE A 172 -1.26 -11.78 -2.27
C ILE A 172 -0.07 -11.59 -3.20
N ARG A 173 -0.13 -10.58 -4.09
CA ARG A 173 0.95 -10.25 -5.04
C ARG A 173 2.21 -9.79 -4.34
N ILE A 174 2.09 -8.88 -3.36
CA ILE A 174 3.26 -8.43 -2.59
C ILE A 174 3.82 -9.54 -1.70
N LYS A 175 2.98 -10.40 -1.12
CA LYS A 175 3.43 -11.58 -0.36
C LYS A 175 4.23 -12.54 -1.24
N ARG A 176 3.80 -12.73 -2.50
CA ARG A 176 4.54 -13.52 -3.48
C ARG A 176 5.88 -12.88 -3.84
N LEU A 177 5.94 -11.55 -4.04
CA LEU A 177 7.20 -10.84 -4.28
C LEU A 177 8.18 -11.00 -3.12
N ILE A 178 7.72 -10.92 -1.86
CA ILE A 178 8.56 -11.19 -0.69
C ILE A 178 9.15 -12.61 -0.75
N GLN A 179 8.31 -13.61 -1.06
CA GLN A 179 8.77 -14.98 -1.18
C GLN A 179 9.83 -15.14 -2.29
N GLU A 180 9.64 -14.50 -3.45
CA GLU A 180 10.61 -14.52 -4.56
C GLU A 180 11.94 -13.86 -4.19
N ILE A 181 11.91 -12.71 -3.47
CA ILE A 181 13.11 -12.03 -2.95
C ILE A 181 13.91 -12.95 -2.03
N TRP A 182 13.23 -13.65 -1.11
CA TRP A 182 13.87 -14.59 -0.20
C TRP A 182 14.49 -15.79 -0.93
N CYS A 183 13.85 -16.29 -1.98
CA CYS A 183 14.42 -17.37 -2.81
C CYS A 183 15.70 -16.95 -3.53
N LEU A 184 15.81 -15.67 -3.88
CA LEU A 184 17.00 -15.10 -4.52
C LEU A 184 18.12 -14.75 -3.52
N GLY A 185 17.85 -14.86 -2.21
CA GLY A 185 18.84 -14.54 -1.18
C GLY A 185 19.22 -13.06 -1.11
N LEU A 186 18.34 -12.15 -1.57
CA LEU A 186 18.62 -10.72 -1.58
C LEU A 186 18.65 -10.15 -0.15
N GLY A 187 19.67 -9.33 0.12
CA GLY A 187 19.78 -8.52 1.31
C GLY A 187 18.76 -7.38 1.36
N TRP A 188 18.66 -6.74 2.53
CA TRP A 188 17.69 -5.67 2.80
C TRP A 188 17.88 -4.45 1.90
N ASP A 189 19.12 -4.08 1.61
CA ASP A 189 19.48 -2.89 0.85
C ASP A 189 19.82 -3.15 -0.63
N ASP A 190 19.75 -4.42 -1.04
CA ASP A 190 20.00 -4.85 -2.41
C ASP A 190 18.93 -4.31 -3.36
N LYS A 191 19.37 -4.02 -4.59
CA LYS A 191 18.48 -3.61 -5.67
C LYS A 191 17.66 -4.81 -6.15
N LEU A 192 16.38 -4.59 -6.43
CA LEU A 192 15.53 -5.62 -7.01
C LEU A 192 15.98 -5.96 -8.44
N PRO A 193 16.05 -7.25 -8.83
CA PRO A 193 16.21 -7.66 -10.21
C PRO A 193 15.12 -7.08 -11.09
N LYS A 194 15.43 -6.85 -12.38
CA LYS A 194 14.54 -6.12 -13.29
C LYS A 194 13.13 -6.70 -13.38
N GLN A 195 13.00 -8.03 -13.34
CA GLN A 195 11.71 -8.71 -13.39
C GLN A 195 10.85 -8.44 -12.14
N LEU A 196 11.46 -8.42 -10.95
CA LEU A 196 10.77 -8.11 -9.70
C LEU A 196 10.43 -6.61 -9.62
N GLU A 197 11.33 -5.75 -10.11
CA GLU A 197 11.10 -4.30 -10.19
C GLU A 197 9.87 -3.97 -11.07
N VAL A 198 9.71 -4.62 -12.22
CA VAL A 198 8.52 -4.42 -13.08
C VAL A 198 7.24 -4.81 -12.34
N SER A 199 7.25 -5.96 -11.66
CA SER A 199 6.08 -6.44 -10.91
C SER A 199 5.76 -5.56 -9.71
N TRP A 200 6.81 -5.06 -9.04
CA TRP A 200 6.73 -4.10 -7.95
C TRP A 200 6.13 -2.77 -8.41
N ASN A 201 6.69 -2.16 -9.45
CA ASN A 201 6.20 -0.88 -9.98
C ASN A 201 4.75 -0.99 -10.45
N LYS A 202 4.40 -2.09 -11.13
CA LYS A 202 3.00 -2.35 -11.49
C LYS A 202 2.09 -2.41 -10.27
N TRP A 203 2.51 -3.10 -9.21
CA TRP A 203 1.75 -3.18 -7.97
C TRP A 203 1.60 -1.80 -7.31
N CYS A 204 2.67 -1.00 -7.26
CA CYS A 204 2.64 0.37 -6.74
C CYS A 204 1.66 1.25 -7.51
N ASN A 205 1.69 1.19 -8.84
CA ASN A 205 0.84 1.98 -9.73
C ASN A 205 -0.62 1.51 -9.74
N GLU A 206 -0.98 0.45 -9.02
CA GLU A 206 -2.38 0.01 -8.93
C GLU A 206 -3.00 0.36 -7.58
N ILE A 207 -2.23 0.94 -6.66
CA ILE A 207 -2.70 1.22 -5.29
C ILE A 207 -3.84 2.25 -5.26
N HIS A 208 -3.80 3.25 -6.13
CA HIS A 208 -4.82 4.30 -6.15
C HIS A 208 -6.20 3.75 -6.53
N TYR A 209 -6.26 2.70 -7.34
CA TYR A 209 -7.52 2.02 -7.67
C TYR A 209 -8.18 1.36 -6.44
N LEU A 210 -7.44 1.12 -5.35
CA LEU A 210 -8.05 0.59 -4.12
C LEU A 210 -9.03 1.59 -3.49
N SER A 211 -8.84 2.90 -3.73
CA SER A 211 -9.75 3.95 -3.26
C SER A 211 -11.11 3.93 -3.96
N GLU A 212 -11.19 3.30 -5.15
CA GLU A 212 -12.42 3.15 -5.92
C GLU A 212 -13.27 1.96 -5.44
N ILE A 213 -12.72 1.10 -4.56
CA ILE A 213 -13.42 -0.09 -4.06
C ILE A 213 -14.44 0.33 -3.00
N ASN A 214 -15.72 0.24 -3.35
CA ASN A 214 -16.82 0.45 -2.41
C ASN A 214 -17.21 -0.87 -1.72
N ILE A 215 -17.08 -0.90 -0.40
CA ILE A 215 -17.41 -2.07 0.42
C ILE A 215 -18.72 -1.81 1.16
N LEU A 216 -19.71 -2.67 0.95
CA LEU A 216 -20.94 -2.67 1.75
C LEU A 216 -20.62 -3.10 3.18
N ARG A 217 -20.82 -2.21 4.15
CA ARG A 217 -20.58 -2.49 5.57
C ARG A 217 -21.64 -3.36 6.22
N TYR A 218 -22.87 -3.26 5.73
CA TYR A 218 -24.01 -4.02 6.28
C TYR A 218 -24.36 -5.19 5.39
N ASN A 219 -24.12 -6.41 5.89
CA ASN A 219 -24.34 -7.65 5.16
C ASN A 219 -25.81 -7.95 4.82
N PHE A 220 -26.75 -7.30 5.50
CA PHE A 220 -28.20 -7.56 5.36
C PHE A 220 -28.95 -6.48 4.55
N GLN A 221 -28.28 -5.49 3.95
CA GLN A 221 -28.88 -4.48 3.04
C GLN A 221 -30.31 -4.00 3.44
N ASN A 222 -30.50 -3.63 4.71
CA ASN A 222 -31.76 -3.17 5.31
C ASN A 222 -32.90 -4.19 5.48
N SER A 223 -32.70 -5.47 5.17
CA SER A 223 -33.63 -6.53 5.59
C SER A 223 -33.31 -6.95 7.03
N LEU A 224 -34.17 -6.62 7.99
CA LEU A 224 -34.08 -7.25 9.31
C LEU A 224 -34.44 -8.73 9.14
N PRO A 225 -33.62 -9.67 9.65
CA PRO A 225 -33.96 -11.09 9.60
C PRO A 225 -35.33 -11.30 10.26
N SER A 226 -36.30 -11.75 9.47
CA SER A 226 -37.58 -12.24 9.95
C SER A 226 -37.44 -13.70 10.41
N ASN A 227 -38.44 -14.24 11.11
CA ASN A 227 -38.42 -15.65 11.52
C ASN A 227 -38.38 -16.65 10.34
N ALA A 228 -38.63 -16.20 9.11
CA ALA A 228 -38.58 -17.02 7.89
C ALA A 228 -37.26 -16.85 7.10
N THR A 229 -36.35 -15.98 7.54
CA THR A 229 -35.12 -15.68 6.81
C THR A 229 -34.12 -16.82 6.93
N THR A 230 -33.71 -17.40 5.81
CA THR A 230 -32.67 -18.44 5.77
C THR A 230 -31.31 -17.79 5.53
N ILE A 231 -30.39 -17.96 6.47
CA ILE A 231 -29.03 -17.43 6.38
C ILE A 231 -28.05 -18.58 6.11
N GLN A 232 -27.29 -18.45 5.03
CA GLN A 232 -26.35 -19.45 4.56
C GLN A 232 -24.95 -18.83 4.39
N LEU A 233 -23.92 -19.54 4.85
CA LEU A 233 -22.53 -19.17 4.69
C LEU A 233 -21.90 -20.10 3.65
N HIS A 234 -21.55 -19.52 2.50
CA HIS A 234 -20.94 -20.23 1.38
C HIS A 234 -19.45 -19.89 1.31
N CYS A 235 -18.60 -20.89 1.52
CA CYS A 235 -17.16 -20.73 1.38
C CYS A 235 -16.67 -21.41 0.11
N PHE A 236 -16.03 -20.64 -0.76
CA PHE A 236 -15.41 -21.11 -2.00
C PHE A 236 -13.91 -21.20 -1.78
N SER A 237 -13.28 -22.26 -2.24
CA SER A 237 -11.83 -22.42 -2.20
C SER A 237 -11.29 -22.79 -3.57
N ASP A 238 -10.11 -22.25 -3.88
CA ASP A 238 -9.41 -22.45 -5.14
C ASP A 238 -7.90 -22.40 -4.89
N ALA A 239 -7.12 -23.05 -5.75
CA ALA A 239 -5.68 -23.06 -5.67
C ALA A 239 -4.98 -23.00 -7.04
N SER A 240 -3.76 -22.48 -6.98
CA SER A 240 -2.84 -22.45 -8.11
C SER A 240 -1.43 -22.77 -7.63
N LYS A 241 -0.51 -22.98 -8.58
CA LYS A 241 0.93 -23.14 -8.27
C LYS A 241 1.53 -21.96 -7.50
N LYS A 242 0.89 -20.79 -7.53
CA LYS A 242 1.41 -19.55 -6.93
C LYS A 242 0.80 -19.25 -5.56
N ALA A 243 -0.47 -19.55 -5.37
CA ALA A 243 -1.21 -19.25 -4.16
C ALA A 243 -2.46 -20.12 -4.09
N HIS A 244 -2.96 -20.33 -2.88
CA HIS A 244 -4.26 -20.94 -2.62
C HIS A 244 -5.06 -20.05 -1.66
N GLY A 245 -6.37 -20.11 -1.75
CA GLY A 245 -7.21 -19.18 -0.99
C GLY A 245 -8.63 -19.66 -0.84
N THR A 246 -9.38 -18.89 -0.07
CA THR A 246 -10.80 -19.09 0.13
C THR A 246 -11.50 -17.74 0.32
N VAL A 247 -12.74 -17.67 -0.13
CA VAL A 247 -13.63 -16.53 0.08
C VAL A 247 -14.96 -17.03 0.64
N ALA A 248 -15.52 -16.29 1.59
CA ALA A 248 -16.79 -16.59 2.23
C ALA A 248 -17.82 -15.51 1.89
N TYR A 249 -18.99 -15.96 1.46
CA TYR A 249 -20.15 -15.12 1.18
C TYR A 249 -21.31 -15.51 2.09
N LEU A 250 -22.02 -14.52 2.58
CA LEU A 250 -23.32 -14.70 3.21
C LEU A 250 -24.38 -14.66 2.11
N ARG A 251 -25.25 -15.66 2.09
CA ARG A 251 -26.44 -15.71 1.24
C ARG A 251 -27.65 -15.69 2.16
N ILE A 252 -28.46 -14.65 2.02
CA ILE A 252 -29.69 -14.44 2.78
C ILE A 252 -30.85 -14.64 1.81
N VAL A 253 -31.80 -15.47 2.21
CA VAL A 253 -33.03 -15.71 1.47
C VAL A 253 -34.19 -15.24 2.34
N ASP A 254 -34.92 -14.23 1.88
CA ASP A 254 -36.07 -13.65 2.56
C ASP A 254 -37.23 -13.48 1.55
N ASP A 255 -38.27 -14.29 1.70
CA ASP A 255 -39.49 -14.28 0.87
C ASP A 255 -39.26 -14.12 -0.65
N GLY A 256 -38.34 -14.93 -1.19
CA GLY A 256 -37.98 -14.93 -2.63
C GLY A 256 -36.88 -13.95 -3.03
N ASN A 257 -36.51 -12.99 -2.17
CA ASN A 257 -35.35 -12.14 -2.38
C ASN A 257 -34.07 -12.85 -1.93
N ILE A 258 -33.05 -12.84 -2.79
CA ILE A 258 -31.74 -13.41 -2.51
C ILE A 258 -30.73 -12.27 -2.47
N ILE A 259 -30.13 -12.07 -1.30
CA ILE A 259 -29.04 -11.11 -1.10
C ILE A 259 -27.76 -11.90 -0.84
N SER A 260 -26.71 -11.61 -1.59
CA SER A 260 -25.38 -12.16 -1.37
C SER A 260 -24.40 -11.06 -1.01
N SER A 261 -23.68 -11.21 0.10
CA SER A 261 -22.67 -10.25 0.55
C SER A 261 -21.35 -10.94 0.87
N PHE A 262 -20.25 -10.31 0.49
CA PHE A 262 -18.92 -10.77 0.88
C PHE A 262 -18.77 -10.64 2.40
N VAL A 263 -18.17 -11.66 3.04
CA VAL A 263 -17.92 -11.65 4.49
C VAL A 263 -16.44 -11.53 4.77
N ALA A 264 -15.63 -12.45 4.25
CA ALA A 264 -14.19 -12.46 4.45
C ALA A 264 -13.49 -13.33 3.40
N SER A 265 -12.21 -13.10 3.20
CA SER A 265 -11.35 -13.97 2.41
C SER A 265 -10.02 -14.24 3.12
N LYS A 266 -9.37 -15.34 2.74
CA LYS A 266 -8.02 -15.62 3.18
C LYS A 266 -7.23 -16.27 2.06
N GLY A 267 -6.10 -15.67 1.72
CA GLY A 267 -5.12 -16.22 0.78
C GLY A 267 -3.78 -16.51 1.44
N ARG A 268 -3.10 -17.55 0.94
CA ARG A 268 -1.71 -17.90 1.29
C ARG A 268 -0.91 -18.13 0.02
N VAL A 269 0.34 -17.69 0.03
CA VAL A 269 1.28 -18.01 -1.05
C VAL A 269 1.59 -19.51 -0.98
N ALA A 270 1.69 -20.15 -2.13
CA ALA A 270 1.99 -21.57 -2.20
C ALA A 270 3.35 -21.85 -1.52
N PRO A 271 3.50 -22.98 -0.80
CA PRO A 271 4.78 -23.35 -0.21
C PRO A 271 5.89 -23.46 -1.26
N LEU A 272 7.13 -23.13 -0.87
CA LEU A 272 8.30 -23.30 -1.75
C LEU A 272 8.57 -24.75 -2.10
N LYS A 273 8.29 -25.66 -1.16
CA LYS A 273 8.28 -27.09 -1.45
C LYS A 273 7.17 -27.36 -2.45
N THR A 274 7.54 -27.79 -3.66
CA THR A 274 6.59 -28.06 -4.72
C THR A 274 5.57 -29.10 -4.27
N LEU A 275 4.32 -28.67 -4.17
CA LEU A 275 3.17 -29.54 -3.93
C LEU A 275 2.43 -29.75 -5.25
N SER A 276 1.74 -30.87 -5.36
CA SER A 276 0.84 -31.12 -6.48
C SER A 276 -0.38 -30.18 -6.39
N ILE A 277 -0.99 -29.87 -7.54
CA ILE A 277 -2.22 -29.04 -7.57
C ILE A 277 -3.30 -29.60 -6.64
N PRO A 278 -3.64 -30.90 -6.64
CA PRO A 278 -4.67 -31.42 -5.75
C PRO A 278 -4.38 -31.21 -4.25
N ARG A 279 -3.10 -31.22 -3.85
CA ARG A 279 -2.72 -30.90 -2.46
C ARG A 279 -2.91 -29.42 -2.14
N LEU A 280 -2.62 -28.53 -3.07
CA LEU A 280 -2.87 -27.10 -2.91
C LEU A 280 -4.37 -26.80 -2.84
N GLU A 281 -5.17 -27.48 -3.65
CA GLU A 281 -6.65 -27.43 -3.57
C GLU A 281 -7.16 -27.90 -2.22
N LEU A 282 -6.64 -29.04 -1.72
CA LEU A 282 -6.96 -29.55 -0.38
C LEU A 282 -6.55 -28.55 0.72
N MET A 283 -5.41 -27.85 0.57
CA MET A 283 -5.02 -26.78 1.48
C MET A 283 -5.95 -25.57 1.41
N GLY A 284 -6.49 -25.25 0.22
CA GLY A 284 -7.55 -24.26 0.03
C GLY A 284 -8.83 -24.64 0.79
N ALA A 285 -9.30 -25.87 0.63
CA ALA A 285 -10.46 -26.40 1.34
C ALA A 285 -10.25 -26.40 2.87
N PHE A 286 -9.07 -26.80 3.34
CA PHE A 286 -8.70 -26.72 4.76
C PHE A 286 -8.73 -25.28 5.29
N LEU A 287 -8.22 -24.32 4.50
CA LEU A 287 -8.27 -22.91 4.84
C LEU A 287 -9.72 -22.40 4.92
N SER A 288 -10.58 -22.89 4.03
CA SER A 288 -12.02 -22.63 4.01
C SER A 288 -12.71 -23.07 5.30
N ALA A 289 -12.40 -24.28 5.77
CA ALA A 289 -12.92 -24.79 7.04
C ALA A 289 -12.54 -23.89 8.22
N ARG A 290 -11.26 -23.50 8.30
CA ARG A 290 -10.77 -22.60 9.36
C ARG A 290 -11.37 -21.21 9.30
N LEU A 291 -11.51 -20.63 8.09
CA LEU A 291 -12.10 -19.31 7.92
C LEU A 291 -13.56 -19.34 8.36
N ARG A 292 -14.32 -20.38 7.96
CA ARG A 292 -15.70 -20.56 8.39
C ARG A 292 -15.83 -20.59 9.90
N ASP A 293 -15.00 -21.34 10.60
CA ASP A 293 -15.11 -21.42 12.07
C ASP A 293 -14.92 -20.05 12.72
N LYS A 294 -13.97 -19.25 12.23
CA LYS A 294 -13.78 -17.88 12.69
C LYS A 294 -14.99 -16.98 12.42
N ILE A 295 -15.57 -17.07 11.23
CA ILE A 295 -16.76 -16.30 10.86
C ILE A 295 -17.96 -16.73 11.71
N ALA A 296 -18.19 -18.03 11.88
CA ALA A 296 -19.31 -18.57 12.64
C ALA A 296 -19.25 -18.16 14.12
N THR A 297 -18.05 -18.14 14.72
CA THR A 297 -17.86 -17.62 16.08
C THR A 297 -18.14 -16.12 16.17
N ALA A 298 -17.77 -15.34 15.14
CA ALA A 298 -17.95 -13.89 15.13
C ALA A 298 -19.39 -13.44 14.84
N LEU A 299 -20.10 -14.13 13.94
CA LEU A 299 -21.44 -13.73 13.51
C LEU A 299 -22.53 -14.03 14.53
N THR A 300 -22.30 -14.92 15.52
CA THR A 300 -23.25 -15.34 16.58
C THR A 300 -24.66 -15.75 16.10
N LEU A 301 -24.85 -15.94 14.79
CA LEU A 301 -26.10 -16.31 14.15
C LEU A 301 -26.11 -17.79 13.74
N PRO A 302 -27.28 -18.44 13.76
CA PRO A 302 -27.43 -19.79 13.21
C PRO A 302 -27.36 -19.71 11.68
N VAL A 303 -26.23 -20.13 11.11
CA VAL A 303 -26.00 -20.14 9.65
C VAL A 303 -25.81 -21.57 9.14
N SER A 304 -26.52 -21.90 8.04
CA SER A 304 -26.25 -23.11 7.27
C SER A 304 -24.89 -22.98 6.56
N ARG A 305 -24.15 -24.08 6.40
CA ARG A 305 -22.75 -24.04 5.96
C ARG A 305 -22.58 -24.81 4.66
N PHE A 306 -21.96 -24.18 3.67
CA PHE A 306 -21.67 -24.78 2.38
C PHE A 306 -20.21 -24.56 2.00
N TYR A 307 -19.60 -25.58 1.40
CA TYR A 307 -18.24 -25.56 0.90
C TYR A 307 -18.21 -25.88 -0.58
N TRP A 308 -17.45 -25.11 -1.34
CA TRP A 308 -17.38 -25.21 -2.79
C TRP A 308 -15.92 -25.32 -3.23
N THR A 309 -15.66 -26.32 -4.06
CA THR A 309 -14.39 -26.54 -4.76
C THR A 309 -14.73 -27.09 -6.14
N ASP A 310 -13.97 -26.69 -7.15
CA ASP A 310 -14.02 -27.23 -8.51
C ASP A 310 -13.14 -28.49 -8.67
N SER A 311 -12.28 -28.79 -7.69
CA SER A 311 -11.44 -29.98 -7.65
C SER A 311 -12.23 -31.21 -7.18
N SER A 312 -12.63 -32.04 -8.15
CA SER A 312 -13.24 -33.34 -7.87
C SER A 312 -12.33 -34.24 -7.01
N ILE A 313 -11.01 -34.19 -7.24
CA ILE A 313 -10.04 -34.97 -6.45
C ILE A 313 -10.08 -34.56 -4.98
N THR A 314 -10.10 -33.25 -4.71
CA THR A 314 -10.18 -32.73 -3.34
C THR A 314 -11.49 -33.13 -2.67
N TYR A 315 -12.61 -33.07 -3.40
CA TYR A 315 -13.89 -33.56 -2.89
C TYR A 315 -13.83 -35.03 -2.49
N TYR A 316 -13.29 -35.91 -3.35
CA TYR A 316 -13.18 -37.34 -3.03
C TYR A 316 -12.22 -37.61 -1.87
N TRP A 317 -11.07 -36.93 -1.80
CA TRP A 317 -10.13 -37.06 -0.68
C TRP A 317 -10.71 -36.65 0.68
N ILE A 318 -11.63 -35.67 0.69
CA ILE A 318 -12.32 -35.26 1.93
C ILE A 318 -13.41 -36.26 2.30
N LYS A 319 -14.04 -36.90 1.31
CA LYS A 319 -15.14 -37.84 1.50
C LYS A 319 -14.67 -39.25 1.87
N GLU A 320 -13.49 -39.66 1.42
CA GLU A 320 -12.88 -40.92 1.85
C GLU A 320 -12.58 -40.86 3.35
N ASP A 321 -13.16 -41.79 4.12
CA ASP A 321 -12.77 -42.00 5.50
C ASP A 321 -11.30 -42.41 5.58
N SER A 322 -10.58 -41.85 6.54
CA SER A 322 -9.20 -42.23 6.83
C SER A 322 -9.19 -43.70 7.27
N TYR A 323 -8.67 -44.58 6.41
CA TYR A 323 -8.49 -46.01 6.71
C TYR A 323 -7.74 -46.27 8.01
#